data_AF-A0A964U4M0-F1
#
_entry.id   AF-A0A964U4M0-F1
#
_cell.length_a   1.000
_cell.length_b   1.000
_cell.length_c   1.000
_cell.angle_alpha   90.00
_cell.angle_beta   90.00
_cell.angle_gamma   90.00
#
_symmetry.space_group_name_H-M   'P 1'
#
loop_
_entity.id
_entity.type
_entity.pdbx_description
1 polymer ?
#
loop_
_entity_poly.entity_id
_entity_poly.type
_entity_poly.pdbx_seq_one_letter_code
_entity_poly.pdbx_strand_id
1 'polypeptide(L)'
;MHTWLELLAGDHIIEATAAQASLDDVAVHAALRRLGRPELVRMAIELVTARRRAAGKLRHAGRIMADTAGVEQATGSDVARHKAGRFAELAPRRLVDLCCGIGGDAMALAQ
;
A
#
# COMPACT_ATOMS: atom_id res chain seq x y z
N MET A 1 -1.26 -13.32 -11.01
CA MET A 1 -2.54 -12.80 -10.48
C MET A 1 -2.99 -13.58 -9.22
N HIS A 2 -2.97 -14.92 -9.22
CA HIS A 2 -3.39 -15.73 -8.06
C HIS A 2 -2.68 -15.41 -6.72
N THR A 3 -1.38 -15.11 -6.75
CA THR A 3 -0.59 -14.88 -5.52
C THR A 3 -0.96 -13.61 -4.76
N TRP A 4 -1.40 -12.55 -5.44
CA TRP A 4 -1.90 -11.33 -4.77
C TRP A 4 -3.24 -11.57 -4.10
N LEU A 5 -4.13 -12.34 -4.72
CA LEU A 5 -5.41 -12.75 -4.12
C LEU A 5 -5.19 -13.65 -2.90
N GLU A 6 -4.21 -14.55 -2.98
CA GLU A 6 -3.81 -15.38 -1.85
C GLU A 6 -3.24 -14.55 -0.70
N LEU A 7 -2.36 -13.58 -1.00
CA LEU A 7 -1.82 -12.66 0.02
C LEU A 7 -2.93 -11.81 0.64
N LEU A 8 -3.88 -11.31 -0.17
CA LEU A 8 -5.06 -10.57 0.30
C LEU A 8 -5.99 -11.41 1.17
N ALA A 9 -6.07 -12.72 0.92
CA ALA A 9 -6.91 -13.64 1.68
C ALA A 9 -6.24 -14.14 2.97
N GLY A 10 -4.92 -13.95 3.12
CA GLY A 10 -4.12 -14.53 4.21
C GLY A 10 -3.34 -13.48 5.00
N ASP A 11 -3.92 -12.97 6.07
CA ASP A 11 -3.31 -11.91 6.89
C ASP A 11 -2.09 -12.38 7.71
N HIS A 12 -2.02 -13.65 8.08
CA HIS A 12 -1.00 -14.17 9.02
C HIS A 12 0.45 -13.86 8.59
N ILE A 13 0.77 -13.96 7.29
CA ILE A 13 2.14 -13.69 6.80
C ILE A 13 2.45 -12.20 6.73
N ILE A 14 1.44 -11.36 6.47
CA ILE A 14 1.56 -9.90 6.48
C ILE A 14 1.80 -9.45 7.92
N GLU A 15 1.03 -9.96 8.88
CA GLU A 15 1.16 -9.66 10.30
C GLU A 15 2.52 -10.10 10.84
N ALA A 16 2.93 -11.34 10.57
CA ALA A 16 4.22 -11.87 10.98
C ALA A 16 5.40 -11.04 10.43
N THR A 17 5.27 -10.56 9.19
CA THR A 17 6.28 -9.69 8.55
C THR A 17 6.25 -8.27 9.16
N ALA A 18 5.07 -7.71 9.40
CA ALA A 18 4.90 -6.38 9.99
C ALA A 18 5.47 -6.29 11.41
N ALA A 19 5.41 -7.39 12.17
CA ALA A 19 5.93 -7.50 13.53
C ALA A 19 7.47 -7.48 13.63
N GLN A 20 8.20 -7.68 12.52
CA GLN A 20 9.67 -7.71 12.54
C GLN A 20 10.23 -6.29 12.64
N ALA A 21 11.18 -6.02 13.54
CA ALA A 21 11.77 -4.68 13.64
C ALA A 21 12.51 -4.27 12.34
N SER A 22 13.30 -5.18 11.78
CA SER A 22 14.04 -5.00 10.53
C SER A 22 13.69 -6.10 9.54
N LEU A 23 13.57 -5.74 8.26
CA LEU A 23 13.37 -6.67 7.15
C LEU A 23 14.65 -6.87 6.33
N ASP A 24 15.78 -6.29 6.73
CA ASP A 24 17.06 -6.46 6.04
C ASP A 24 17.89 -7.63 6.59
N ASP A 25 17.42 -8.23 7.69
CA ASP A 25 18.09 -9.35 8.37
C ASP A 25 17.81 -10.69 7.66
N VAL A 26 18.89 -11.38 7.27
CA VAL A 26 18.83 -12.71 6.63
C VAL A 26 18.14 -13.74 7.53
N ALA A 27 18.33 -13.66 8.85
CA ALA A 27 17.67 -14.57 9.80
C ALA A 27 16.15 -14.36 9.81
N VAL A 28 15.70 -13.10 9.70
CA VAL A 28 14.27 -12.75 9.56
C VAL A 28 13.70 -13.33 8.27
N HIS A 29 14.41 -13.18 7.13
CA HIS A 29 13.98 -13.78 5.86
C HIS A 29 13.88 -15.30 5.94
N ALA A 30 14.86 -15.95 6.59
CA ALA A 30 14.85 -17.41 6.77
C ALA A 30 13.69 -17.87 7.66
N ALA A 31 13.36 -17.12 8.71
CA ALA A 31 12.22 -17.41 9.58
C ALA A 31 10.89 -17.25 8.85
N LEU A 32 10.69 -16.15 8.12
CA LEU A 32 9.47 -15.89 7.35
C LEU A 32 9.25 -16.95 6.26
N ARG A 33 10.32 -17.44 5.61
CA ARG A 33 10.25 -18.54 4.62
C ARG A 33 9.72 -19.86 5.16
N ARG A 34 9.67 -20.04 6.49
CA ARG A 34 9.03 -21.21 7.11
C ARG A 34 7.51 -21.07 7.22
N LEU A 35 6.97 -19.87 7.05
CA LEU A 35 5.54 -19.56 7.21
C LEU A 35 4.76 -19.67 5.89
N GLY A 36 5.44 -19.66 4.74
CA GLY A 36 4.77 -19.73 3.44
C GLY A 36 5.75 -19.93 2.30
N ARG A 37 5.20 -20.13 1.10
CA ARG A 37 6.01 -20.29 -0.12
C ARG A 37 6.85 -19.03 -0.40
N PRO A 38 8.03 -19.18 -1.03
CA PRO A 38 8.97 -18.07 -1.24
C PRO A 38 8.35 -16.82 -1.87
N GLU A 39 7.41 -17.00 -2.80
CA GLU A 39 6.76 -15.90 -3.52
C GLU A 39 5.85 -15.07 -2.59
N LEU A 40 5.08 -15.72 -1.72
CA LEU A 40 4.21 -15.03 -0.74
C LEU A 40 5.04 -14.26 0.27
N VAL A 41 6.12 -14.86 0.76
CA VAL A 41 7.05 -14.21 1.71
C VAL A 41 7.66 -12.97 1.08
N ARG A 42 8.15 -13.07 -0.15
CA ARG A 42 8.71 -11.92 -0.90
C ARG A 42 7.67 -10.82 -1.06
N MET A 43 6.43 -11.16 -1.42
CA MET A 43 5.36 -10.18 -1.58
C MET A 43 4.93 -9.54 -0.25
N ALA A 44 4.91 -10.29 0.85
CA ALA A 44 4.63 -9.76 2.17
C ALA A 44 5.73 -8.78 2.62
N ILE A 45 7.01 -9.11 2.39
CA ILE A 45 8.14 -8.21 2.67
C ILE A 45 8.04 -6.92 1.85
N GLU A 46 7.77 -7.04 0.55
CA GLU A 46 7.58 -5.87 -0.34
C GLU A 46 6.41 -5.00 0.15
N LEU A 47 5.26 -5.61 0.44
CA LEU A 47 4.07 -4.91 0.93
C LEU A 47 4.33 -4.19 2.26
N VAL A 48 4.92 -4.87 3.24
CA VAL A 48 5.23 -4.26 4.54
C VAL A 48 6.25 -3.13 4.40
N THR A 49 7.24 -3.28 3.51
CA THR A 49 8.20 -2.22 3.18
C THR A 49 7.50 -1.01 2.57
N ALA A 50 6.60 -1.22 1.61
CA ALA A 50 5.78 -0.17 1.03
C ALA A 50 4.92 0.54 2.09
N ARG A 51 4.27 -0.21 2.98
CA ARG A 51 3.47 0.34 4.09
C ARG A 51 4.30 1.20 5.05
N ARG A 52 5.54 0.79 5.35
CA ARG A 52 6.49 1.58 6.16
C ARG A 52 6.86 2.88 5.47
N ARG A 53 7.16 2.85 4.17
CA ARG A 53 7.47 4.06 3.37
C ARG A 53 6.26 4.98 3.19
N ALA A 54 5.06 4.42 3.20
CA ALA A 54 3.82 5.19 3.14
C ALA A 54 3.50 5.92 4.45
N ALA A 55 4.12 5.52 5.57
CA ALA A 55 3.89 6.16 6.86
C ALA A 55 4.22 7.65 6.80
N GLY A 56 3.33 8.50 7.32
CA GLY A 56 3.45 9.96 7.25
C GLY A 56 3.09 10.57 5.89
N LYS A 57 3.22 9.84 4.78
CA LYS A 57 2.79 10.29 3.45
C LYS A 57 1.31 10.02 3.18
N LEU A 58 0.83 8.83 3.56
CA LEU A 58 -0.53 8.36 3.28
C LEU A 58 -1.30 8.08 4.59
N ARG A 59 -2.56 8.54 4.68
CA ARG A 59 -3.41 8.35 5.88
C ARG A 59 -3.73 6.90 6.22
N HIS A 60 -3.81 6.04 5.20
CA HIS A 60 -4.14 4.62 5.37
C HIS A 60 -2.94 3.70 5.10
N ALA A 61 -1.72 4.20 5.35
CA ALA A 61 -0.46 3.49 5.08
C ALA A 61 -0.44 2.03 5.56
N GLY A 62 -1.03 1.72 6.72
CA GLY A 62 -1.06 0.34 7.24
C GLY A 62 -2.00 -0.62 6.51
N ARG A 63 -2.89 -0.11 5.64
CA ARG A 63 -3.94 -0.89 4.97
C ARG A 63 -3.80 -0.91 3.44
N ILE A 64 -2.90 -0.12 2.87
CA ILE A 64 -2.70 -0.11 1.42
C ILE A 64 -2.22 -1.47 0.94
N MET A 65 -2.55 -1.76 -0.32
CA MET A 65 -2.07 -2.91 -1.08
C MET A 65 -1.33 -2.36 -2.29
N ALA A 66 -0.04 -2.16 -2.13
CA ALA A 66 0.83 -1.53 -3.12
C ALA A 66 2.25 -2.07 -2.95
N ASP A 67 3.05 -1.93 -4.01
CA ASP A 67 4.50 -2.06 -3.93
C ASP A 67 5.15 -0.72 -3.56
N THR A 68 6.46 -0.75 -3.35
CA THR A 68 7.24 0.41 -2.99
C THR A 68 7.20 1.50 -4.06
N ALA A 69 7.28 1.11 -5.33
CA ALA A 69 7.26 2.06 -6.45
C ALA A 69 5.94 2.84 -6.51
N GLY A 70 4.81 2.16 -6.33
CA GLY A 70 3.49 2.78 -6.26
C GLY A 70 3.38 3.77 -5.10
N VAL A 71 3.93 3.43 -3.93
CA VAL A 71 3.98 4.35 -2.77
C VAL A 71 4.84 5.56 -3.06
N GLU A 72 5.99 5.41 -3.70
CA GLU A 72 6.91 6.50 -4.04
C GLU A 72 6.27 7.47 -5.03
N GLN A 73 5.56 6.96 -6.05
CA GLN A 73 4.87 7.75 -7.06
C GLN A 73 3.55 8.37 -6.56
N ALA A 74 2.95 7.85 -5.49
CA ALA A 74 1.66 8.33 -5.00
C ALA A 74 1.68 9.80 -4.58
N THR A 75 0.57 10.51 -4.80
CA THR A 75 0.33 11.83 -4.19
C THR A 75 0.20 11.69 -2.66
N GLY A 76 0.87 12.54 -1.88
CA GLY A 76 0.70 12.58 -0.42
C GLY A 76 -0.71 13.01 -0.01
N SER A 77 -1.24 12.49 1.11
CA SER A 77 -2.65 12.65 1.48
C SER A 77 -3.11 14.11 1.63
N ASP A 78 -2.24 15.00 2.09
CA ASP A 78 -2.62 16.41 2.25
C ASP A 78 -2.71 17.14 0.90
N VAL A 79 -1.84 16.80 -0.05
CA VAL A 79 -1.91 17.32 -1.43
C VAL A 79 -3.13 16.75 -2.14
N ALA A 80 -3.40 15.45 -2.00
CA ALA A 80 -4.57 14.81 -2.58
C ALA A 80 -5.88 15.46 -2.08
N ARG A 81 -5.97 15.76 -0.79
CA ARG A 81 -7.12 16.47 -0.21
C ARG A 81 -7.26 17.90 -0.71
N HIS A 82 -6.14 18.63 -0.83
CA HIS A 82 -6.16 19.97 -1.40
C HIS A 82 -6.69 19.95 -2.85
N LYS A 83 -6.22 19.00 -3.68
CA LYS A 83 -6.74 18.78 -5.04
C LYS A 83 -8.23 18.49 -5.01
N ALA A 84 -8.68 17.59 -4.13
CA ALA A 84 -10.09 17.22 -4.00
C ALA A 84 -10.99 18.42 -3.66
N GLY A 85 -10.56 19.29 -2.73
CA GLY A 85 -11.28 20.53 -2.41
C GLY A 85 -11.51 21.43 -3.63
N ARG A 86 -10.49 21.58 -4.49
CA ARG A 86 -10.60 22.37 -5.72
C ARG A 86 -11.57 21.75 -6.75
N PHE A 87 -11.66 20.43 -6.81
CA PHE A 87 -12.65 19.76 -7.67
C PHE A 87 -14.07 19.88 -7.10
N ALA A 88 -14.22 19.82 -5.77
CA ALA A 88 -15.52 19.97 -5.12
C ALA A 88 -16.16 21.34 -5.41
N GLU A 89 -15.35 22.42 -5.47
CA GLU A 89 -15.79 23.77 -5.84
C GLU A 89 -16.41 23.85 -7.24
N LEU A 90 -16.06 22.94 -8.15
CA LEU A 90 -16.59 22.89 -9.52
C LEU A 90 -17.93 22.11 -9.61
N ALA A 91 -18.37 21.49 -8.52
CA ALA A 91 -19.59 20.67 -8.44
C ALA A 91 -19.79 19.68 -9.62
N PRO A 92 -18.78 18.85 -9.96
CA PRO A 92 -18.88 17.95 -11.10
C PRO A 92 -19.94 16.87 -10.85
N ARG A 93 -20.79 16.59 -11.86
CA ARG A 93 -21.71 15.44 -11.79
C ARG A 93 -20.98 14.10 -11.87
N ARG A 94 -19.82 14.05 -12.52
CA ARG A 94 -18.98 12.87 -12.72
C ARG A 94 -17.52 13.30 -12.81
N LEU A 95 -16.63 12.52 -12.22
CA LEU A 95 -15.19 12.71 -12.29
C LEU A 95 -14.51 11.38 -12.64
N VAL A 96 -13.46 11.44 -13.47
CA VAL A 96 -12.69 10.25 -13.88
C VAL A 96 -11.22 10.52 -13.61
N ASP A 97 -10.59 9.63 -12.85
CA ASP A 97 -9.15 9.63 -12.60
C ASP A 97 -8.46 8.67 -13.57
N LEU A 98 -7.97 9.21 -14.70
CA LEU A 98 -7.35 8.43 -15.79
C LEU A 98 -5.97 7.86 -15.42
N CYS A 99 -5.34 8.43 -14.38
CA CYS A 99 -3.98 8.08 -13.95
C CYS A 99 -4.00 7.72 -12.46
N CYS A 100 -4.97 6.90 -12.05
CA CYS A 100 -5.29 6.70 -10.64
C CYS A 100 -4.18 6.03 -9.82
N GLY A 101 -3.24 5.32 -10.46
CA GLY A 101 -2.12 4.65 -9.80
C GLY A 101 -2.62 3.73 -8.68
N ILE A 102 -2.07 3.90 -7.46
CA ILE A 102 -2.52 3.16 -6.26
C ILE A 102 -3.79 3.75 -5.61
N GLY A 103 -4.45 4.70 -6.27
CA GLY A 103 -5.72 5.30 -5.85
C GLY A 103 -5.60 6.46 -4.86
N GLY A 104 -4.41 7.03 -4.64
CA GLY A 104 -4.19 8.07 -3.61
C GLY A 104 -5.05 9.32 -3.81
N ASP A 105 -5.12 9.84 -5.04
CA ASP A 105 -5.98 10.99 -5.37
C ASP A 105 -7.46 10.61 -5.40
N ALA A 106 -7.79 9.46 -6.02
CA ALA A 106 -9.16 8.94 -6.07
C ALA A 106 -9.80 8.76 -4.68
N MET A 107 -9.04 8.28 -3.68
CA MET A 107 -9.53 8.15 -2.29
C MET A 107 -9.87 9.51 -1.65
N ALA A 108 -9.18 10.58 -2.02
CA ALA A 108 -9.49 11.92 -1.53
C ALA A 108 -10.67 12.53 -2.29
N LEU A 109 -10.79 12.25 -3.58
CA LEU A 109 -11.91 12.70 -4.43
C LEU A 109 -13.25 12.03 -4.10
N ALA A 110 -13.22 10.87 -3.42
CA ALA A 110 -14.40 10.13 -2.99
C ALA A 110 -14.91 10.49 -1.58
N GLN A 111 -14.25 11.45 -0.90
CA GLN A 111 -14.65 11.98 0.42
C GLN A 111 -15.54 13.22 0.24
#